data_AF-A0A2M8L4J5-F1
#
_entry.id   AF-A0A2M8L4J5-F1
#
_cell.length_a   1.000
_cell.length_b   1.000
_cell.length_c   1.000
_cell.angle_alpha   90.00
_cell.angle_beta   90.00
_cell.angle_gamma   90.00
#
_symmetry.space_group_name_H-M   'P 1'
#
loop_
_entity.id
_entity.type
_entity.pdbx_description
1 polymer ?
#
loop_
_entity_poly.entity_id
_entity_poly.type
_entity_poly.pdbx_seq_one_letter_code
_entity_poly.pdbx_strand_id
1 'polypeptide(L)'
;MKNGRLTNEFLTKLNLDTEIEAEKKFSKGEKFSWFNFFWKSKWEFLRRFIFQKSFLKGFNGFVLAFLAFYYQVVLEIKLWERKKVH
;
A
#
# COMPACT_ATOMS: atom_id res chain seq x y z
N MET A 1 -5.87 -27.03 -10.20
CA MET A 1 -6.41 -25.65 -10.05
C MET A 1 -6.53 -25.29 -8.57
N LYS A 2 -5.52 -24.65 -7.97
CA LYS A 2 -5.56 -24.09 -6.59
C LYS A 2 -5.16 -22.59 -6.53
N ASN A 3 -4.94 -21.95 -7.68
CA ASN A 3 -4.27 -20.64 -7.72
C ASN A 3 -5.23 -19.45 -7.55
N GLY A 4 -6.52 -19.59 -7.86
CA GLY A 4 -7.50 -18.48 -7.79
C GLY A 4 -7.98 -18.12 -6.37
N ARG A 5 -7.89 -19.04 -5.40
CA ARG A 5 -8.34 -18.77 -4.01
C ARG A 5 -7.34 -17.88 -3.26
N LEU A 6 -6.04 -18.19 -3.36
CA LEU A 6 -4.99 -17.40 -2.71
C LEU A 6 -4.96 -15.96 -3.22
N THR A 7 -5.15 -15.75 -4.54
CA THR A 7 -5.18 -14.40 -5.12
C THR A 7 -6.40 -13.61 -4.64
N ASN A 8 -7.58 -14.23 -4.60
CA ASN A 8 -8.79 -13.55 -4.13
C ASN A 8 -8.77 -13.26 -2.63
N GLU A 9 -8.25 -14.18 -1.81
CA GLU A 9 -8.06 -13.98 -0.37
C GLU A 9 -7.06 -12.84 -0.10
N PHE A 10 -5.95 -12.81 -0.83
CA PHE A 10 -4.98 -11.71 -0.75
C PHE A 10 -5.59 -10.37 -1.14
N LEU A 11 -6.31 -10.31 -2.27
CA LEU A 11 -6.95 -9.07 -2.75
C LEU A 11 -8.03 -8.58 -1.79
N THR A 12 -8.84 -9.50 -1.24
CA THR A 12 -9.87 -9.17 -0.24
C THR A 12 -9.24 -8.56 1.00
N LYS A 13 -8.16 -9.18 1.51
CA LYS A 13 -7.45 -8.68 2.67
C LYS A 13 -6.81 -7.33 2.41
N LEU A 14 -6.11 -7.18 1.28
CA LEU A 14 -5.51 -5.91 0.86
C LEU A 14 -6.58 -4.82 0.77
N ASN A 15 -7.73 -5.12 0.19
CA ASN A 15 -8.83 -4.18 0.08
C ASN A 15 -9.33 -3.75 1.46
N LEU A 16 -9.60 -4.70 2.37
CA LEU A 16 -10.06 -4.41 3.73
C LEU A 16 -9.05 -3.57 4.53
N ASP A 17 -7.79 -3.99 4.55
CA ASP A 17 -6.73 -3.34 5.31
C ASP A 17 -6.51 -1.90 4.81
N THR A 18 -6.43 -1.70 3.48
CA THR A 18 -6.30 -0.37 2.87
C THR A 18 -7.54 0.51 3.09
N GLU A 19 -8.74 -0.07 3.17
CA GLU A 19 -9.97 0.67 3.46
C GLU A 19 -9.94 1.25 4.87
N ILE A 20 -9.64 0.41 5.86
CA ILE A 20 -9.57 0.80 7.27
C ILE A 20 -8.50 1.87 7.47
N GLU A 21 -7.35 1.75 6.80
CA GLU A 21 -6.26 2.68 6.98
C GLU A 21 -6.47 4.00 6.22
N ALA A 22 -7.07 3.96 5.03
CA ALA A 22 -7.50 5.18 4.33
C ALA A 22 -8.53 5.96 5.15
N GLU A 23 -9.49 5.27 5.76
CA GLU A 23 -10.48 5.88 6.68
C GLU A 23 -9.79 6.54 7.87
N LYS A 24 -8.90 5.82 8.56
CA LYS A 24 -8.14 6.37 9.69
C LYS A 24 -7.34 7.62 9.33
N LYS A 25 -6.71 7.64 8.15
CA LYS A 25 -5.96 8.82 7.67
C LYS A 25 -6.89 9.98 7.37
N PHE A 26 -8.01 9.71 6.72
CA PHE A 26 -9.04 10.71 6.44
C PHE A 26 -9.61 11.31 7.73
N SER A 27 -9.99 10.49 8.72
CA SER A 27 -10.50 10.96 10.01
C SER A 27 -9.48 11.78 10.82
N LYS A 28 -8.17 11.60 10.57
CA LYS A 28 -7.09 12.41 11.14
C LYS A 28 -6.86 13.74 10.42
N GLY A 29 -7.64 14.04 9.37
CA GLY A 29 -7.51 15.24 8.57
C GLY A 29 -6.36 15.19 7.55
N GLU A 30 -5.81 14.00 7.27
CA GLU A 30 -4.75 13.85 6.27
C GLU A 30 -5.31 14.13 4.87
N LYS A 31 -4.75 15.13 4.19
CA LYS A 31 -5.18 15.51 2.85
C LYS A 31 -4.36 14.79 1.80
N PHE A 32 -5.04 14.23 0.79
CA PHE A 32 -4.35 13.72 -0.40
C PHE A 32 -3.59 14.85 -1.12
N SER A 33 -2.35 14.54 -1.48
CA SER A 33 -1.48 15.37 -2.32
C SER A 33 -0.75 14.46 -3.30
N TRP A 34 -0.74 14.81 -4.58
CA TRP A 34 -0.03 14.07 -5.62
C TRP A 34 1.47 13.95 -5.34
N PHE A 35 2.07 15.00 -4.77
CA PHE A 35 3.47 14.94 -4.34
C PHE A 35 3.67 13.90 -3.23
N ASN A 36 2.80 13.92 -2.21
CA ASN A 36 2.85 12.96 -1.11
C ASN A 36 2.56 11.54 -1.57
N PHE A 37 1.68 11.34 -2.56
CA PHE A 37 1.41 10.05 -3.16
C PHE A 37 2.69 9.41 -3.72
N PHE A 38 3.36 10.10 -4.65
CA PHE A 38 4.56 9.58 -5.28
C PHE A 38 5.71 9.44 -4.26
N TRP A 39 5.85 10.40 -3.35
CA TRP A 39 6.91 10.37 -2.35
C TRP A 39 6.70 9.25 -1.34
N LYS A 40 5.50 9.10 -0.74
CA LYS A 40 5.20 8.07 0.27
C LYS A 40 5.27 6.67 -0.31
N SER A 41 4.73 6.44 -1.51
CA SER A 41 4.78 5.11 -2.14
C SER A 41 6.23 4.70 -2.42
N LYS A 42 7.04 5.59 -3.01
CA LYS A 42 8.46 5.33 -3.24
C LYS A 42 9.23 5.17 -1.93
N TRP A 43 8.92 5.99 -0.93
CA TRP A 43 9.56 5.92 0.38
C TRP A 43 9.25 4.61 1.10
N GLU A 44 8.00 4.11 1.08
CA GLU A 44 7.67 2.82 1.71
C GLU A 44 8.38 1.65 1.02
N PHE A 45 8.52 1.69 -0.31
CA PHE A 45 9.34 0.71 -1.03
C PHE A 45 10.79 0.75 -0.55
N LEU A 46 11.43 1.92 -0.60
CA LEU A 46 12.84 2.10 -0.21
C LEU A 46 13.06 1.78 1.27
N ARG A 47 12.12 2.15 2.14
CA ARG A 47 12.15 1.86 3.57
C ARG A 47 12.20 0.36 3.83
N ARG A 48 11.33 -0.40 3.18
CA ARG A 48 11.30 -1.87 3.35
C ARG A 48 12.45 -2.56 2.63
N PHE A 49 12.83 -2.07 1.45
CA PHE A 49 13.88 -2.71 0.66
C PHE A 49 15.26 -2.52 1.30
N ILE A 50 15.58 -1.28 1.70
CA ILE A 50 16.91 -0.90 2.20
C ILE A 50 16.97 -1.00 3.73
N PHE A 51 16.05 -0.35 4.47
CA PHE A 51 16.16 -0.26 5.93
C PHE A 51 15.76 -1.56 6.66
N GLN A 52 14.80 -2.31 6.12
CA GLN A 52 14.49 -3.65 6.65
C GLN A 52 15.40 -4.74 6.07
N LYS A 53 16.44 -4.34 5.32
CA LYS A 53 17.41 -5.23 4.69
C LYS A 53 16.75 -6.33 3.86
N SER A 54 15.59 -6.04 3.25
CA SER A 54 14.89 -7.02 2.42
C SER A 54 15.73 -7.42 1.21
N PHE A 55 16.65 -6.56 0.75
CA PHE A 55 17.64 -6.92 -0.27
C PHE A 55 18.48 -8.16 0.11
N LEU A 56 18.73 -8.43 1.40
CA LEU A 56 19.43 -9.64 1.86
C LEU A 56 18.64 -10.92 1.61
N LYS A 57 17.32 -10.82 1.43
CA LYS A 57 16.42 -11.94 1.13
C LYS A 57 16.25 -12.17 -0.38
N GLY A 58 17.03 -11.47 -1.21
CA GLY A 58 17.00 -11.59 -2.67
C GLY A 58 15.62 -11.28 -3.27
N PHE A 59 15.18 -12.12 -4.21
CA PHE A 59 13.92 -11.92 -4.93
C PHE A 59 12.69 -11.86 -4.02
N ASN A 60 12.64 -12.69 -2.96
CA ASN A 60 11.53 -12.67 -2.01
C ASN A 60 11.42 -11.32 -1.29
N GLY A 61 12.56 -10.72 -0.94
CA GLY A 61 12.58 -9.40 -0.33
C GLY A 61 12.16 -8.29 -1.29
N PHE A 62 12.53 -8.41 -2.57
CA PHE A 62 12.04 -7.52 -3.62
C PHE A 62 10.51 -7.61 -3.77
N VAL A 63 9.96 -8.83 -3.86
CA VAL A 63 8.51 -9.05 -3.96
C VAL A 63 7.78 -8.44 -2.76
N LEU A 64 8.29 -8.63 -1.53
CA LEU A 64 7.69 -8.04 -0.33
C LEU A 64 7.72 -6.50 -0.33
N ALA A 65 8.83 -5.90 -0.75
CA ALA A 65 8.94 -4.45 -0.89
C ALA A 65 7.97 -3.93 -1.96
N PHE A 66 7.82 -4.65 -3.08
CA PHE A 66 6.89 -4.31 -4.16
C PHE A 66 5.43 -4.44 -3.73
N LEU A 67 5.06 -5.49 -3.00
CA LEU A 67 3.70 -5.62 -2.44
C LEU A 67 3.37 -4.49 -1.47
N ALA A 68 4.34 -4.01 -0.70
CA ALA A 68 4.15 -2.88 0.18
C ALA A 68 4.00 -1.55 -0.58
N PHE A 69 4.75 -1.36 -1.67
CA PHE A 69 4.53 -0.26 -2.59
C PHE A 69 3.10 -0.28 -3.14
N TYR A 70 2.65 -1.44 -3.63
CA TYR A 70 1.30 -1.61 -4.18
C TYR A 70 0.22 -1.33 -3.13
N TYR A 71 0.39 -1.83 -1.90
CA TYR A 71 -0.48 -1.50 -0.77
C TYR A 71 -0.60 0.01 -0.54
N GLN A 72 0.54 0.72 -0.49
CA GLN A 72 0.57 2.16 -0.28
C GLN A 72 -0.11 2.93 -1.42
N VAL A 73 0.05 2.47 -2.67
CA VAL A 73 -0.63 3.06 -3.84
C VAL A 73 -2.15 2.94 -3.70
N VAL A 74 -2.67 1.73 -3.41
CA VAL A 74 -4.12 1.51 -3.26
C VAL A 74 -4.68 2.34 -2.11
N LEU A 75 -3.98 2.41 -0.98
CA LEU A 75 -4.37 3.20 0.17
C LEU A 75 -4.49 4.70 -0.16
N GLU A 76 -3.53 5.28 -0.88
CA GLU A 76 -3.58 6.70 -1.21
C GLU A 76 -4.64 7.00 -2.28
N ILE A 77 -4.92 6.08 -3.20
CA ILE A 77 -6.05 6.19 -4.14
C ILE A 77 -7.38 6.25 -3.37
N LYS A 78 -7.58 5.35 -2.40
CA LYS A 78 -8.79 5.36 -1.55
C LYS A 78 -8.92 6.62 -0.71
N LEU A 79 -7.80 7.16 -0.22
CA LEU A 79 -7.77 8.45 0.47
C LEU A 79 -8.16 9.60 -0.47
N TRP A 80 -7.71 9.56 -1.73
CA TRP A 80 -8.10 10.52 -2.76
C TRP A 80 -9.59 10.45 -3.12
N GLU A 81 -10.15 9.24 -3.24
CA GLU A 81 -11.57 9.04 -3.50
C GLU A 81 -12.43 9.62 -2.38
N ARG A 82 -12.06 9.40 -1.11
CA ARG A 82 -12.74 9.98 0.05
C ARG A 82 -12.72 11.50 0.07
N LYS A 83 -11.62 12.11 -0.39
CA LYS A 83 -11.55 13.57 -0.54
C LYS A 83 -12.55 14.11 -1.56
N LYS A 84 -12.90 13.35 -2.62
CA LYS A 84 -13.85 13.81 -3.65
C LYS A 84 -15.31 13.81 -3.21
N VAL A 85 -15.65 13.08 -2.14
CA VAL A 85 -17.03 12.91 -1.65
C VAL A 85 -17.45 14.05 -0.69
N HIS A 86 -16.58 15.02 -0.42
CA HIS A 86 -16.85 16.26 0.32
C HIS A 86 -16.32 17.47 -0.45
#